data_AF-C5H3Z7-F1
#
_entry.id   AF-C5H3Z7-F1
#
_cell.length_a   1.000
_cell.length_b   1.000
_cell.length_c   1.000
_cell.angle_alpha   90.00
_cell.angle_beta   90.00
_cell.angle_gamma   90.00
#
_symmetry.space_group_name_H-M   'P 1'
#
loop_
_entity.id
_entity.type
_entity.pdbx_description
1 polymer ?
#
loop_
_entity_poly.entity_id
_entity_poly.type
_entity_poly.pdbx_seq_one_letter_code
_entity_poly.pdbx_strand_id
1 'polypeptide(L)'
;FFTAGFDTSSMSMGSAMWRLAMNPDMQDRLREEVCATYAENDGKMTYDGIKSMTYLDKVVKEILRIHCPVMLMQRRSMSDHIFTGTKVFIPKGTMVMIPIGALHFDPQYYPDPYKFDPERFDKDAKRKINPMSFLPFCAGP
;
A
#
# COMPACT_ATOMS: atom_id res chain seq x y z
N PHE A 1 -6.50 -9.44 17.21
CA PHE A 1 -5.53 -8.34 17.14
C PHE A 1 -4.10 -8.85 16.91
N PHE A 2 -3.56 -9.71 17.79
CA PHE A 2 -2.16 -10.16 17.69
C PHE A 2 -1.79 -10.80 16.35
N THR A 3 -2.44 -11.90 15.95
CA THR A 3 -2.11 -12.63 14.70
C THR A 3 -2.26 -11.75 13.47
N ALA A 4 -3.41 -11.09 13.33
CA ALA A 4 -3.68 -10.21 12.18
C ALA A 4 -2.67 -9.06 12.06
N GLY A 5 -2.24 -8.47 13.19
CA GLY A 5 -1.22 -7.41 13.20
C GLY A 5 0.20 -7.95 12.98
N PHE A 6 0.50 -9.14 13.50
CA PHE A 6 1.81 -9.76 13.40
C PHE A 6 2.10 -10.27 11.98
N ASP A 7 1.21 -11.09 11.40
CA ASP A 7 1.46 -11.72 10.10
C ASP A 7 1.56 -10.69 8.98
N THR A 8 0.66 -9.71 8.96
CA THR A 8 0.66 -8.66 7.93
C THR A 8 1.87 -7.74 8.03
N SER A 9 2.23 -7.32 9.25
CA SER A 9 3.38 -6.44 9.48
C SER A 9 4.70 -7.16 9.24
N SER A 10 4.85 -8.41 9.72
CA SER A 10 6.08 -9.19 9.52
C SER A 10 6.34 -9.47 8.05
N MET A 11 5.31 -9.83 7.26
CA MET A 11 5.46 -10.02 5.82
C MET A 11 5.81 -8.71 5.10
N SER A 12 5.20 -7.59 5.50
CA SER A 12 5.52 -6.27 4.95
C SER A 12 6.97 -5.88 5.24
N MET A 13 7.44 -6.07 6.49
CA MET A 13 8.83 -5.81 6.88
C MET A 13 9.83 -6.71 6.15
N GLY A 14 9.55 -8.01 6.04
CA GLY A 14 10.39 -8.96 5.29
C GLY A 14 10.52 -8.55 3.82
N SER A 15 9.40 -8.18 3.20
CA SER A 15 9.34 -7.68 1.83
C SER A 15 10.10 -6.36 1.65
N ALA A 16 10.02 -5.46 2.64
CA ALA A 16 10.77 -4.21 2.67
C ALA A 16 12.28 -4.47 2.63
N MET A 17 12.77 -5.31 3.54
CA MET A 17 14.19 -5.66 3.62
C MET A 17 14.69 -6.28 2.33
N TRP A 18 13.93 -7.20 1.74
CA TRP A 18 14.28 -7.83 0.47
C TRP A 18 14.33 -6.83 -0.68
N ARG A 19 13.31 -5.97 -0.83
CA ARG A 19 13.27 -4.95 -1.89
C ARG A 19 14.41 -3.94 -1.76
N LEU A 20 14.70 -3.47 -0.55
CA LEU A 20 15.80 -2.53 -0.31
C LEU A 20 17.17 -3.17 -0.56
N ALA A 21 17.38 -4.42 -0.14
CA ALA A 21 18.62 -5.15 -0.42
C ALA A 21 18.88 -5.34 -1.92
N MET A 22 17.81 -5.44 -2.73
CA MET A 22 17.90 -5.52 -4.19
C MET A 22 18.04 -4.15 -4.88
N ASN A 23 17.87 -3.04 -4.15
CA ASN A 23 17.94 -1.68 -4.70
C ASN A 23 18.83 -0.79 -3.81
N PRO A 24 20.17 -0.96 -3.86
CA PRO A 24 21.11 -0.26 -2.97
C PRO A 24 20.95 1.26 -2.98
N ASP A 25 20.78 1.86 -4.16
CA ASP A 25 20.59 3.32 -4.28
C ASP A 25 19.37 3.82 -3.48
N MET A 26 18.28 3.03 -3.48
CA MET A 26 17.08 3.34 -2.70
C MET A 26 17.31 3.11 -1.21
N GLN A 27 18.07 2.08 -0.85
CA GLN A 27 18.44 1.78 0.53
C GLN A 27 19.30 2.90 1.12
N ASP A 28 20.30 3.36 0.40
CA ASP A 28 21.22 4.41 0.84
C ASP A 28 20.47 5.73 1.01
N ARG A 29 19.63 6.11 0.05
CA ARG A 29 18.77 7.29 0.18
C ARG A 29 17.82 7.22 1.37
N LEU A 30 17.21 6.07 1.63
CA LEU A 30 16.36 5.89 2.82
C LEU A 30 17.17 6.00 4.11
N ARG A 31 18.38 5.42 4.13
CA ARG A 31 19.28 5.51 5.27
C ARG A 31 19.70 6.95 5.54
N GLU A 32 20.00 7.72 4.50
CA GLU A 32 20.31 9.15 4.61
C GLU A 32 19.16 9.92 5.27
N GLU A 33 17.91 9.72 4.83
CA GLU A 33 16.73 10.34 5.45
C GLU A 33 16.61 9.96 6.94
N VAL A 34 16.75 8.66 7.25
CA VAL A 34 16.67 8.16 8.63
C VAL A 34 17.77 8.75 9.52
N CYS A 35 19.01 8.81 9.03
CA CYS A 35 20.14 9.37 9.75
C CYS A 35 20.00 10.88 9.97
N ALA A 36 19.53 11.61 8.96
CA ALA A 36 19.28 13.05 9.07
C ALA A 36 18.22 13.36 10.12
N THR A 37 17.06 12.69 10.06
CA THR A 37 16.01 12.87 11.06
C THR A 37 16.46 12.46 12.46
N TYR A 38 17.25 11.38 12.59
CA TYR A 38 17.79 10.97 13.89
C TYR A 38 18.72 12.04 14.49
N ALA A 39 19.58 12.66 13.67
CA ALA A 39 20.45 13.75 14.09
C ALA A 39 19.66 15.02 14.46
N GLU A 40 18.64 15.38 13.70
CA GLU A 40 17.75 16.53 13.97
C GLU A 40 16.96 16.40 15.28
N ASN A 41 16.76 15.16 15.76
CA ASN A 41 16.01 14.86 16.98
C ASN A 41 16.94 14.47 18.15
N ASP A 42 18.14 15.06 18.24
CA ASP A 42 19.11 14.83 19.32
C ASP A 42 19.47 13.35 19.54
N GLY A 43 19.57 12.59 18.44
CA GLY A 43 19.85 11.16 18.51
C GLY A 43 18.69 10.33 19.08
N LYS A 44 17.44 10.76 18.86
CA LYS A 44 16.24 10.02 19.27
C LYS A 44 15.32 9.80 18.08
N MET A 45 14.73 8.61 18.02
CA MET A 45 13.67 8.32 17.06
C MET A 45 12.32 8.69 17.69
N THR A 46 11.81 9.87 17.34
CA THR A 46 10.53 10.39 17.85
C THR A 46 9.39 10.02 16.91
N TYR A 47 8.15 9.99 17.42
CA TYR A 47 6.97 9.75 16.58
C TYR A 47 6.84 10.80 15.48
N ASP A 48 7.03 12.08 15.82
CA ASP A 48 6.95 13.18 14.87
C ASP A 48 8.10 13.15 13.85
N GLY A 49 9.31 12.71 14.27
CA GLY A 49 10.42 12.46 13.37
C GLY A 49 10.12 11.36 12.36
N ILE A 50 9.61 10.20 12.80
CA ILE A 50 9.21 9.14 11.85
C ILE A 50 8.14 9.65 10.87
N LYS A 51 7.19 10.44 11.36
CA LYS A 51 6.10 10.99 10.55
C LYS A 51 6.58 12.02 9.53
N SER A 52 7.72 12.67 9.75
CA SER A 52 8.31 13.62 8.80
C SER A 52 9.10 12.96 7.68
N MET A 53 9.49 11.68 7.83
CA MET A 53 10.25 10.91 6.82
C MET A 53 9.38 10.60 5.59
N THR A 54 9.46 11.46 4.58
CA THR A 54 8.63 11.36 3.38
C THR A 54 9.02 10.20 2.48
N TYR A 55 10.31 9.90 2.35
CA TYR A 55 10.77 8.82 1.49
C TYR A 55 10.51 7.45 2.13
N LEU A 56 10.63 7.33 3.46
CA LEU A 56 10.16 6.17 4.21
C LEU A 56 8.68 5.87 3.93
N ASP A 57 7.81 6.88 4.00
CA ASP A 57 6.38 6.72 3.71
C ASP A 57 6.11 6.26 2.27
N LYS A 58 6.86 6.77 1.28
CA LYS A 58 6.80 6.31 -0.11
C LYS A 58 7.22 4.84 -0.25
N VAL A 59 8.33 4.46 0.38
CA VAL A 59 8.85 3.09 0.38
C VAL A 59 7.83 2.13 0.98
N VAL A 60 7.27 2.44 2.16
CA VAL A 60 6.25 1.62 2.81
C VAL A 60 5.01 1.46 1.93
N LYS A 61 4.55 2.54 1.28
CA LYS A 61 3.40 2.49 0.37
C LYS A 61 3.65 1.60 -0.85
N GLU A 62 4.84 1.68 -1.45
CA GLU A 62 5.18 0.85 -2.60
C GLU A 62 5.38 -0.62 -2.21
N ILE A 63 5.89 -0.91 -1.01
CA ILE A 63 5.89 -2.26 -0.44
C ILE A 63 4.46 -2.78 -0.31
N LEU A 64 3.55 -1.99 0.26
CA LEU A 64 2.16 -2.37 0.45
C LEU A 64 1.38 -2.51 -0.88
N ARG A 65 1.82 -1.86 -1.96
CA ARG A 65 1.27 -2.07 -3.31
C ARG A 65 1.74 -3.39 -3.90
N ILE A 66 3.05 -3.62 -3.91
CA ILE A 66 3.64 -4.78 -4.60
C ILE A 66 3.46 -6.07 -3.80
N HIS A 67 3.63 -5.99 -2.49
CA HIS A 67 3.61 -7.11 -1.56
C HIS A 67 2.45 -6.98 -0.57
N CYS A 68 1.26 -6.66 -1.10
CA CYS A 68 0.06 -6.49 -0.28
C CYS A 68 -0.27 -7.79 0.47
N PRO A 69 -0.35 -7.78 1.81
CA PRO A 69 -0.68 -9.00 2.57
C PRO A 69 -2.07 -9.56 2.28
N VAL A 70 -3.00 -8.71 1.87
CA VAL A 70 -4.38 -9.09 1.55
C VAL A 70 -4.63 -8.80 0.07
N MET A 71 -4.62 -9.85 -0.74
CA MET A 71 -4.76 -9.75 -2.20
C MET A 71 -6.21 -9.82 -2.68
N LEU A 72 -7.13 -10.25 -1.83
CA LEU A 72 -8.53 -10.44 -2.16
C LEU A 72 -9.41 -10.01 -0.99
N MET A 73 -10.37 -9.13 -1.26
CA MET A 73 -11.42 -8.79 -0.30
C MET A 73 -12.74 -9.40 -0.75
N GLN A 74 -13.52 -9.90 0.20
CA GLN A 74 -14.82 -10.50 -0.07
C GLN A 74 -15.94 -9.72 0.63
N ARG A 75 -17.10 -9.66 -0.02
CA ARG A 75 -18.36 -9.14 0.54
C ARG A 75 -19.50 -10.06 0.12
N ARG A 76 -20.50 -10.23 0.99
CA ARG A 76 -21.74 -10.95 0.65
C ARG A 76 -22.87 -9.93 0.56
N SER A 77 -23.61 -9.93 -0.55
CA SER A 77 -24.78 -9.07 -0.67
C SER A 77 -25.88 -9.54 0.29
N MET A 78 -26.37 -8.64 1.15
CA MET A 78 -27.43 -8.94 2.12
C MET A 78 -28.84 -8.68 1.57
N SER A 79 -28.93 -8.00 0.42
CA SER A 79 -30.15 -7.74 -0.34
C SER A 79 -29.84 -7.77 -1.83
N ASP A 80 -30.90 -7.75 -2.65
CA ASP A 80 -30.73 -7.43 -4.06
C ASP A 80 -30.18 -5.99 -4.18
N HIS A 81 -29.18 -5.80 -5.04
CA HIS A 81 -28.49 -4.52 -5.19
C HIS A 81 -28.20 -4.20 -6.65
N ILE A 82 -28.40 -2.95 -7.05
CA ILE A 82 -27.99 -2.41 -8.35
C ILE A 82 -27.06 -1.25 -8.08
N PHE A 83 -25.85 -1.29 -8.62
CA PHE A 83 -24.94 -0.15 -8.50
C PHE A 83 -25.47 1.03 -9.31
N THR A 84 -25.61 2.18 -8.65
CA THR A 84 -26.03 3.43 -9.28
C THR A 84 -25.19 3.73 -10.52
N GLY A 85 -25.85 4.05 -11.64
CA GLY A 85 -25.18 4.35 -12.91
C GLY A 85 -24.72 3.12 -13.70
N THR A 86 -25.03 1.90 -13.26
CA THR A 86 -24.71 0.66 -14.00
C THR A 86 -25.95 -0.22 -14.20
N LYS A 87 -25.84 -1.21 -15.09
CA LYS A 87 -26.83 -2.29 -15.23
C LYS A 87 -26.46 -3.54 -14.42
N VAL A 88 -25.45 -3.45 -13.55
CA VAL A 88 -24.94 -4.60 -12.79
C VAL A 88 -25.89 -4.86 -11.61
N PHE A 89 -26.65 -5.94 -11.73
CA PHE A 89 -27.53 -6.46 -10.69
C PHE A 89 -26.81 -7.56 -9.89
N ILE A 90 -26.83 -7.43 -8.57
CA ILE A 90 -26.27 -8.39 -7.62
C ILE A 90 -27.43 -8.95 -6.78
N PRO A 91 -27.81 -10.23 -7.00
CA PRO A 91 -28.80 -10.88 -6.16
C PRO A 91 -28.35 -11.01 -4.71
N LYS A 92 -29.31 -11.01 -3.78
CA LYS A 92 -29.08 -11.34 -2.37
C LYS A 92 -28.33 -12.67 -2.24
N GLY A 93 -27.35 -12.71 -1.35
CA GLY A 93 -26.52 -13.88 -1.06
C GLY A 93 -25.29 -14.02 -1.96
N THR A 94 -25.18 -13.24 -3.03
CA THR A 94 -24.03 -13.26 -3.95
C THR A 94 -22.75 -12.83 -3.24
N MET A 95 -21.67 -13.60 -3.44
CA MET A 95 -20.33 -13.24 -3.01
C MET A 95 -19.66 -12.35 -4.06
N VAL A 96 -19.27 -11.16 -3.67
CA VAL A 96 -18.51 -10.20 -4.48
C VAL A 96 -17.06 -10.26 -4.02
N MET A 97 -16.15 -10.41 -4.99
CA MET A 97 -14.72 -10.44 -4.75
C MET A 97 -14.06 -9.21 -5.37
N ILE A 98 -13.27 -8.50 -4.57
CA ILE A 98 -12.51 -7.32 -4.98
C ILE A 98 -11.05 -7.75 -5.09
N PRO A 99 -10.49 -7.84 -6.31
CA PRO A 99 -9.16 -8.37 -6.54
C PRO A 99 -8.10 -7.29 -6.31
N ILE A 100 -7.81 -6.97 -5.05
CA ILE A 100 -6.84 -5.93 -4.65
C ILE A 100 -5.49 -6.16 -5.33
N GLY A 101 -5.01 -7.41 -5.33
CA GLY A 101 -3.76 -7.77 -5.99
C GLY A 101 -3.78 -7.46 -7.50
N ALA A 102 -4.86 -7.79 -8.20
CA ALA A 102 -4.95 -7.47 -9.62
C ALA A 102 -4.96 -5.95 -9.86
N LEU A 103 -5.68 -5.18 -9.04
CA LEU A 103 -5.71 -3.72 -9.13
C LEU A 103 -4.33 -3.09 -8.89
N HIS A 104 -3.57 -3.61 -7.91
CA HIS A 104 -2.21 -3.14 -7.60
C HIS A 104 -1.22 -3.38 -8.74
N PHE A 105 -1.47 -4.38 -9.59
CA PHE A 105 -0.61 -4.73 -10.73
C PHE A 105 -1.21 -4.35 -12.10
N ASP A 106 -2.32 -3.64 -12.14
CA ASP A 106 -2.97 -3.23 -13.38
C ASP A 106 -2.21 -2.04 -14.01
N PRO A 107 -1.67 -2.18 -15.24
CA PRO A 107 -0.92 -1.12 -15.91
C PRO A 107 -1.78 0.11 -16.24
N GLN A 108 -3.12 0.00 -16.23
CA GLN A 108 -4.02 1.13 -16.36
C GLN A 108 -3.86 2.11 -15.19
N TYR A 109 -3.59 1.61 -13.99
CA TYR A 109 -3.41 2.44 -12.78
C TYR A 109 -1.94 2.63 -12.41
N TYR A 110 -1.08 1.66 -12.73
CA TYR A 110 0.34 1.67 -12.37
C TYR A 110 1.22 1.32 -13.58
N PRO A 111 1.75 2.32 -14.32
CA PRO A 111 2.68 2.07 -15.42
C PRO A 111 3.90 1.28 -14.94
N ASP A 112 4.36 0.26 -15.66
CA ASP A 112 5.40 -0.68 -15.18
C ASP A 112 5.09 -1.29 -13.79
N PRO A 113 3.95 -1.98 -13.63
CA PRO A 113 3.38 -2.32 -12.32
C PRO A 113 4.28 -3.23 -11.47
N TYR A 114 5.20 -3.97 -12.09
CA TYR A 114 6.13 -4.88 -11.40
C TYR A 114 7.42 -4.19 -10.92
N LYS A 115 7.71 -2.97 -11.39
CA LYS A 115 8.86 -2.18 -10.95
C LYS A 115 8.59 -1.63 -9.55
N PHE A 116 9.53 -1.86 -8.64
CA PHE A 116 9.55 -1.23 -7.32
C PHE A 116 9.98 0.23 -7.48
N ASP A 117 9.02 1.15 -7.35
CA ASP A 117 9.25 2.57 -7.60
C ASP A 117 8.54 3.43 -6.52
N PRO A 118 9.24 3.79 -5.44
CA PRO A 118 8.68 4.63 -4.38
C PRO A 118 8.16 5.99 -4.88
N GLU A 119 8.70 6.52 -5.98
CA GLU A 119 8.30 7.84 -6.50
C GLU A 119 6.89 7.87 -7.09
N ARG A 120 6.24 6.71 -7.28
CA ARG A 120 4.80 6.64 -7.57
C ARG A 120 3.93 7.35 -6.55
N PHE A 121 4.41 7.44 -5.31
CA PHE A 121 3.70 8.07 -4.20
C PHE A 121 4.13 9.51 -3.94
N ASP A 122 4.80 10.15 -4.89
CA ASP A 122 5.02 11.58 -4.87
C ASP A 122 3.72 12.37 -4.76
N LYS A 123 3.77 13.57 -4.19
CA LYS A 123 2.56 14.39 -3.96
C LYS A 123 1.74 14.59 -5.24
N ASP A 124 2.39 14.81 -6.37
CA ASP A 124 1.74 15.02 -7.67
C ASP A 124 1.33 13.72 -8.36
N ALA A 125 2.13 12.65 -8.22
CA ALA A 125 1.82 11.33 -8.77
C ALA A 125 0.65 10.67 -8.02
N LYS A 126 0.63 10.79 -6.69
CA LYS A 126 -0.40 10.25 -5.81
C LYS A 126 -1.79 10.82 -6.10
N ARG A 127 -1.89 12.09 -6.51
CA ARG A 127 -3.17 12.73 -6.90
C ARG A 127 -3.82 12.09 -8.13
N LYS A 128 -3.02 11.41 -8.96
CA LYS A 128 -3.49 10.72 -10.17
C LYS A 128 -3.91 9.27 -9.91
N ILE A 129 -3.53 8.71 -8.75
CA ILE A 129 -3.91 7.35 -8.38
C ILE A 129 -5.40 7.33 -8.04
N ASN A 130 -6.15 6.45 -8.71
CA ASN A 130 -7.54 6.23 -8.36
C ASN A 130 -7.63 5.76 -6.89
N PRO A 131 -8.41 6.41 -6.02
CA PRO A 131 -8.50 6.01 -4.61
C PRO A 131 -8.90 4.54 -4.42
N MET A 132 -9.65 3.96 -5.37
CA MET A 132 -10.08 2.56 -5.35
C MET A 132 -9.12 1.59 -6.02
N SER A 133 -7.96 2.04 -6.52
CA SER A 133 -6.90 1.17 -7.04
C SER A 133 -5.79 0.91 -6.01
N PHE A 134 -5.65 1.71 -4.95
CA PHE A 134 -4.68 1.48 -3.86
C PHE A 134 -5.39 1.13 -2.54
N LEU A 135 -5.64 -0.17 -2.32
CA LEU A 135 -6.42 -0.66 -1.17
C LEU A 135 -5.63 -1.58 -0.20
N PRO A 136 -4.43 -1.23 0.28
CA PRO A 136 -3.65 -2.11 1.16
C PRO A 136 -4.31 -2.34 2.53
N PHE A 137 -5.23 -1.47 2.94
CA PHE A 137 -6.02 -1.57 4.17
C PHE A 137 -7.52 -1.66 3.88
N CYS A 138 -7.90 -2.05 2.66
CA CYS A 138 -9.29 -2.07 2.19
C CYS A 138 -9.96 -0.68 2.28
N ALA A 139 -11.27 -0.63 2.05
CA ALA A 139 -12.09 0.57 2.22
C ALA A 139 -13.48 0.19 2.76
N GLY A 140 -14.08 1.09 3.53
CA GLY A 140 -15.37 0.89 4.17
C GLY A 140 -15.32 0.03 5.45
N PRO A 141 -16.48 -0.13 6.12
CA PRO A 141 -16.63 -1.01 7.29
C PRO A 141 -16.65 -2.51 6.94
#